data_AF-A0A1X2LHJ7-F1
#
_entry.id   AF-A0A1X2LHJ7-F1
#
_cell.length_a   1.000
_cell.length_b   1.000
_cell.length_c   1.000
_cell.angle_alpha   90.00
_cell.angle_beta   90.00
_cell.angle_gamma   90.00
#
_symmetry.space_group_name_H-M   'P 1'
#
loop_
_entity.id
_entity.type
_entity.pdbx_description
1 polymer ?
#
loop_
_entity_poly.entity_id
_entity_poly.type
_entity_poly.pdbx_seq_one_letter_code
_entity_poly.pdbx_strand_id
1 'polypeptide(L)'
;LGVDLHFDTRINDLEFDDGRLTALISADGRRFACDHAILAVPYLTLRELATSTHVRHHLPQLAAEHAIALEASNGIQCFLNDIPPTWPSHLRPGVVVTYVESEWALVLVLQGEGFWRNVSLPEGTRYVLSITWSDVDKPGPVFHRPVSECTPEEIVTECLAQCDLDRSHLLGWQIDHELQYLDEADYDSLAGTLPPHLASPPARGKRMVNFSPLTILMPGARQRSPAISTQVPNLFLAGEAIHAPDLTLFVPTMEKAACSGYLAAHQILGMVAGHDAARLRIEFRDPAPFAVLRRIDRWLWHRR
;
A
#
# COMPACT_ATOMS: atom_id res chain seq x y z
N LEU A 1 -17.48 -19.49 -10.89
CA LEU A 1 -16.13 -20.06 -10.62
C LEU A 1 -16.04 -20.80 -9.28
N GLY A 2 -17.06 -20.77 -8.40
CA GLY A 2 -17.12 -21.65 -7.23
C GLY A 2 -16.00 -21.44 -6.20
N VAL A 3 -15.47 -20.21 -6.11
CA VAL A 3 -14.42 -19.85 -5.14
C VAL A 3 -15.08 -19.49 -3.81
N ASP A 4 -14.53 -20.01 -2.71
CA ASP A 4 -14.95 -19.66 -1.35
C ASP A 4 -14.22 -18.41 -0.87
N LEU A 5 -14.97 -17.45 -0.33
CA LEU A 5 -14.45 -16.19 0.21
C LEU A 5 -14.71 -16.12 1.71
N HIS A 6 -13.65 -15.93 2.49
CA HIS A 6 -13.71 -15.77 3.93
C HIS A 6 -13.39 -14.32 4.30
N PHE A 7 -14.42 -13.55 4.65
CA PHE A 7 -14.27 -12.19 5.19
C PHE A 7 -14.00 -12.24 6.70
N ASP A 8 -13.64 -11.09 7.28
CA ASP A 8 -13.44 -10.92 8.73
C ASP A 8 -12.50 -11.98 9.34
N THR A 9 -11.50 -12.39 8.57
CA THR A 9 -10.57 -13.46 8.93
C THR A 9 -9.15 -12.97 8.73
N ARG A 10 -8.50 -12.57 9.83
CA ARG A 10 -7.07 -12.18 9.82
C ARG A 10 -6.22 -13.42 10.01
N ILE A 11 -5.36 -13.73 9.04
CA ILE A 11 -4.31 -14.75 9.19
C ILE A 11 -3.11 -14.10 9.88
N ASN A 12 -2.59 -14.72 10.94
CA ASN A 12 -1.46 -14.19 11.71
C ASN A 12 -0.40 -15.25 12.05
N ASP A 13 -0.59 -16.51 11.63
CA ASP A 13 0.42 -17.54 11.82
C ASP A 13 0.31 -18.66 10.76
N LEU A 14 1.35 -19.50 10.67
CA LEU A 14 1.47 -20.54 9.64
C LEU A 14 1.90 -21.87 10.27
N GLU A 15 1.18 -22.95 9.98
CA GLU A 15 1.52 -24.28 10.46
C GLU A 15 2.36 -25.04 9.43
N PHE A 16 3.44 -25.67 9.89
CA PHE A 16 4.34 -26.45 9.04
C PHE A 16 4.49 -27.87 9.57
N ASP A 17 4.63 -28.83 8.64
CA ASP A 17 5.03 -30.21 8.90
C ASP A 17 5.97 -30.69 7.78
N ASP A 18 7.04 -31.39 8.15
CA ASP A 18 8.08 -31.89 7.23
C ASP A 18 8.57 -30.86 6.20
N GLY A 19 8.76 -29.60 6.64
CA GLY A 19 9.23 -28.50 5.79
C GLY A 19 8.20 -27.99 4.77
N ARG A 20 6.93 -28.38 4.90
CA ARG A 20 5.82 -27.94 4.06
C ARG A 20 4.79 -27.19 4.89
N LEU A 21 4.09 -26.24 4.27
CA LEU A 21 2.93 -25.60 4.88
C LEU A 21 1.77 -26.60 4.93
N THR A 22 1.11 -26.74 6.07
CA THR A 22 -0.08 -27.60 6.25
C THR A 22 -1.35 -26.79 6.47
N ALA A 23 -1.24 -25.62 7.08
CA ALA A 23 -2.39 -24.74 7.32
C ALA A 23 -2.02 -23.27 7.53
N LEU A 24 -2.98 -22.40 7.23
CA LEU A 24 -2.99 -21.01 7.70
C LEU A 24 -3.75 -20.95 9.03
N ILE A 25 -3.23 -20.20 9.99
CA ILE A 25 -3.86 -20.00 11.29
C ILE A 25 -4.34 -18.56 11.39
N SER A 26 -5.62 -18.41 11.69
CA SER A 26 -6.23 -17.10 11.91
C SER A 26 -6.06 -16.61 13.35
N ALA A 27 -6.22 -15.31 13.55
CA ALA A 27 -6.06 -14.65 14.83
C ALA A 27 -7.04 -15.14 15.91
N ASP A 28 -8.18 -15.72 15.52
CA ASP A 28 -9.15 -16.35 16.44
C ASP A 28 -8.88 -17.85 16.68
N GLY A 29 -7.78 -18.39 16.12
CA GLY A 29 -7.35 -19.77 16.27
C GLY A 29 -7.95 -20.75 15.27
N ARG A 30 -8.82 -20.32 14.34
CA ARG A 30 -9.29 -21.23 13.27
C ARG A 30 -8.14 -21.63 12.36
N ARG A 31 -8.16 -22.92 11.98
CA ARG A 31 -7.16 -23.58 11.13
C ARG A 31 -7.72 -23.82 9.74
N PHE A 32 -7.00 -23.36 8.72
CA PHE A 32 -7.35 -23.51 7.31
C PHE A 32 -6.33 -24.40 6.62
N ALA A 33 -6.65 -25.69 6.45
CA ALA A 33 -5.77 -26.64 5.78
C ALA A 33 -5.62 -26.29 4.29
N CYS A 34 -4.41 -26.42 3.75
CA CYS A 34 -4.15 -26.13 2.35
C CYS A 34 -3.01 -26.98 1.77
N ASP A 35 -3.12 -27.35 0.50
CA ASP A 35 -2.06 -28.04 -0.23
C ASP A 35 -1.00 -27.04 -0.74
N HIS A 36 -1.44 -25.85 -1.13
CA HIS A 36 -0.62 -24.73 -1.59
C HIS A 36 -1.20 -23.41 -1.06
N ALA A 37 -0.35 -22.42 -0.82
CA ALA A 37 -0.78 -21.08 -0.45
C ALA A 37 0.02 -19.98 -1.14
N ILE A 38 -0.65 -18.86 -1.40
CA ILE A 38 -0.04 -17.60 -1.84
C ILE A 38 -0.33 -16.57 -0.76
N LEU A 39 0.71 -16.00 -0.15
CA LEU A 39 0.59 -14.85 0.74
C LEU A 39 0.68 -13.57 -0.09
N ALA A 40 -0.47 -12.91 -0.28
CA ALA A 40 -0.61 -11.62 -0.94
C ALA A 40 -1.05 -10.56 0.08
N VAL A 41 -0.19 -10.30 1.07
CA VAL A 41 -0.50 -9.45 2.23
C VAL A 41 0.45 -8.23 2.26
N PRO A 42 0.08 -7.14 2.97
CA PRO A 42 0.95 -5.98 3.14
C PRO A 42 2.33 -6.35 3.71
N TYR A 43 3.35 -5.54 3.41
CA TYR A 43 4.71 -5.81 3.87
C TYR A 43 4.83 -5.84 5.40
N LEU A 44 4.09 -4.98 6.10
CA LEU A 44 4.03 -5.01 7.57
C LEU A 44 3.52 -6.34 8.09
N THR A 45 2.47 -6.91 7.48
CA THR A 45 1.94 -8.22 7.86
C THR A 45 2.96 -9.33 7.62
N LEU A 46 3.72 -9.28 6.52
CA LEU A 46 4.82 -10.24 6.29
C LEU A 46 5.90 -10.14 7.37
N ARG A 47 6.25 -8.92 7.80
CA ARG A 47 7.22 -8.69 8.90
C ARG A 47 6.69 -9.18 10.24
N GLU A 48 5.40 -8.96 10.52
CA GLU A 48 4.72 -9.45 11.73
C GLU A 48 4.77 -10.98 11.78
N LEU A 49 4.40 -11.66 10.69
CA LEU A 49 4.51 -13.12 10.57
C LEU A 49 5.93 -13.62 10.83
N ALA A 50 6.95 -12.91 10.32
CA ALA A 50 8.35 -13.28 10.50
C ALA A 50 8.88 -13.16 11.95
N THR A 51 8.12 -12.54 12.86
CA THR A 51 8.46 -12.50 14.29
C THR A 51 8.23 -13.85 14.98
N SER A 52 7.32 -14.66 14.45
CA SER A 52 7.05 -16.01 14.93
C SER A 52 8.27 -16.92 14.71
N THR A 53 8.68 -17.64 15.76
CA THR A 53 9.93 -18.42 15.75
C THR A 53 9.92 -19.53 14.69
N HIS A 54 8.78 -20.22 14.54
CA HIS A 54 8.67 -21.30 13.56
C HIS A 54 8.52 -20.77 12.13
N VAL A 55 7.80 -19.67 11.93
CA VAL A 55 7.76 -18.99 10.62
C VAL A 55 9.16 -18.56 10.22
N ARG A 56 9.92 -17.91 11.11
CA ARG A 56 11.32 -17.51 10.86
C ARG A 56 12.23 -18.69 10.54
N HIS A 57 12.01 -19.83 11.17
CA HIS A 57 12.78 -21.06 10.92
C HIS A 57 12.56 -21.58 9.50
N HIS A 58 11.31 -21.67 9.05
CA HIS A 58 10.96 -22.20 7.73
C HIS A 58 11.10 -21.18 6.59
N LEU A 59 10.90 -19.89 6.88
CA LEU A 59 10.93 -18.77 5.93
C LEU A 59 11.97 -17.72 6.33
N PRO A 60 13.26 -18.07 6.42
CA PRO A 60 14.30 -17.15 6.87
C PRO A 60 14.42 -15.91 5.98
N GLN A 61 13.98 -15.98 4.72
CA GLN A 61 13.94 -14.80 3.85
C GLN A 61 13.05 -13.69 4.38
N LEU A 62 11.92 -14.00 5.05
CA LEU A 62 10.99 -12.97 5.53
C LEU A 62 11.57 -12.18 6.71
N ALA A 63 12.52 -12.77 7.45
CA ALA A 63 13.22 -12.13 8.55
C ALA A 63 14.54 -11.45 8.12
N ALA A 64 14.89 -11.51 6.84
CA ALA A 64 16.09 -10.85 6.33
C ALA A 64 15.92 -9.33 6.31
N GLU A 65 17.04 -8.61 6.29
CA GLU A 65 17.02 -7.17 6.04
C GLU A 65 16.66 -6.92 4.57
N HIS A 66 15.43 -6.49 4.33
CA HIS A 66 15.01 -6.13 2.98
C HIS A 66 15.41 -4.72 2.61
N ALA A 67 15.76 -4.51 1.34
CA ALA A 67 15.94 -3.17 0.78
C ALA A 67 14.57 -2.55 0.45
N ILE A 68 13.77 -2.35 1.50
CA ILE A 68 12.42 -1.83 1.44
C ILE A 68 12.28 -0.77 2.55
N ALA A 69 11.93 0.44 2.16
CA ALA A 69 11.50 1.48 3.08
C ALA A 69 9.97 1.47 3.16
N LEU A 70 9.46 1.90 4.31
CA LEU A 70 8.05 2.13 4.53
C LEU A 70 7.87 3.63 4.69
N GLU A 71 7.02 4.24 3.86
CA GLU A 71 6.80 5.69 3.85
C GLU A 71 5.35 6.03 4.21
N ALA A 72 5.16 7.19 4.82
CA ALA A 72 3.82 7.66 5.17
C ALA A 72 3.11 8.17 3.92
N SER A 73 1.91 7.66 3.69
CA SER A 73 0.96 8.28 2.78
C SER A 73 -0.44 7.89 3.21
N ASN A 74 -1.25 8.89 3.51
CA ASN A 74 -2.65 8.70 3.89
C ASN A 74 -3.50 9.65 3.07
N GLY A 75 -4.82 9.48 3.15
CA GLY A 75 -5.74 10.32 2.42
C GLY A 75 -7.05 10.59 3.13
N ILE A 76 -7.75 11.59 2.59
CA ILE A 76 -9.14 11.90 2.90
C ILE A 76 -9.96 11.85 1.61
N GLN A 77 -11.20 11.40 1.73
CA GLN A 77 -12.23 11.54 0.72
C GLN A 77 -13.21 12.60 1.17
N CYS A 78 -13.42 13.61 0.34
CA CYS A 78 -14.36 14.70 0.56
C CYS A 78 -15.50 14.58 -0.45
N PHE A 79 -16.74 14.63 0.02
CA PHE A 79 -17.94 14.49 -0.81
C PHE A 79 -18.51 15.86 -1.17
N LEU A 80 -18.72 16.12 -2.45
CA LEU A 80 -19.12 17.42 -2.97
C LEU A 80 -20.40 17.29 -3.81
N ASN A 81 -21.33 18.24 -3.61
CA ASN A 81 -22.49 18.39 -4.50
C ASN A 81 -22.12 19.10 -5.81
N ASP A 82 -21.19 20.06 -5.76
CA ASP A 82 -20.73 20.78 -6.94
C ASP A 82 -19.27 21.22 -6.79
N ILE A 83 -18.64 21.56 -7.91
CA ILE A 83 -17.30 22.14 -7.93
C ILE A 83 -17.43 23.66 -7.70
N PRO A 84 -16.73 24.24 -6.70
CA PRO A 84 -16.81 25.68 -6.47
C PRO A 84 -16.35 26.47 -7.70
N PRO A 85 -17.08 27.54 -8.12
CA PRO A 85 -16.67 28.36 -9.26
C PRO A 85 -15.31 29.06 -9.07
N THR A 86 -14.89 29.24 -7.81
CA THR A 86 -13.61 29.82 -7.43
C THR A 86 -12.45 28.82 -7.49
N TRP A 87 -12.74 27.53 -7.63
CA TRP A 87 -11.72 26.49 -7.61
C TRP A 87 -10.94 26.45 -8.95
N PRO A 88 -9.63 26.17 -8.93
CA PRO A 88 -8.81 26.23 -10.14
C PRO A 88 -9.35 25.39 -11.30
N SER A 89 -9.46 25.99 -12.49
CA SER A 89 -10.08 25.35 -13.68
C SER A 89 -9.36 24.09 -14.18
N HIS A 90 -8.11 23.86 -13.76
CA HIS A 90 -7.37 22.66 -14.10
C HIS A 90 -7.76 21.45 -13.24
N LEU A 91 -8.43 21.66 -12.09
CA LEU A 91 -9.04 20.63 -11.26
C LEU A 91 -10.37 20.20 -11.88
N ARG A 92 -10.30 19.19 -12.74
CA ARG A 92 -11.44 18.60 -13.42
C ARG A 92 -11.48 17.09 -13.19
N PRO A 93 -12.65 16.45 -13.28
CA PRO A 93 -12.77 15.01 -13.07
C PRO A 93 -11.75 14.20 -13.88
N GLY A 94 -11.09 13.25 -13.22
CA GLY A 94 -10.11 12.33 -13.82
C GLY A 94 -8.69 12.89 -13.99
N VAL A 95 -8.44 14.14 -13.58
CA VAL A 95 -7.09 14.72 -13.59
C VAL A 95 -6.49 14.65 -12.19
N VAL A 96 -5.30 14.06 -12.10
CA VAL A 96 -4.47 14.09 -10.89
C VAL A 96 -3.71 15.41 -10.86
N VAL A 97 -3.77 16.12 -9.73
CA VAL A 97 -3.09 17.39 -9.53
C VAL A 97 -2.19 17.28 -8.30
N THR A 98 -0.93 17.65 -8.45
CA THR A 98 0.05 17.66 -7.36
C THR A 98 0.30 19.10 -6.93
N TYR A 99 0.08 19.40 -5.66
CA TYR A 99 0.36 20.70 -5.06
C TYR A 99 1.78 20.67 -4.51
N VAL A 100 2.75 20.89 -5.38
CA VAL A 100 4.19 20.79 -5.04
C VAL A 100 4.60 21.77 -3.94
N GLU A 101 3.91 22.91 -3.83
CA GLU A 101 4.20 23.95 -2.84
C GLU A 101 3.48 23.73 -1.50
N SER A 102 2.55 22.78 -1.43
CA SER A 102 1.84 22.50 -0.19
C SER A 102 2.78 21.91 0.87
N GLU A 103 2.59 22.33 2.12
CA GLU A 103 3.40 21.91 3.25
C GLU A 103 3.33 20.39 3.43
N TRP A 104 2.16 19.78 3.20
CA TRP A 104 1.94 18.35 3.38
C TRP A 104 2.14 17.51 2.10
N ALA A 105 2.68 18.11 1.03
CA ALA A 105 2.90 17.47 -0.26
C ALA A 105 1.64 16.80 -0.83
N LEU A 106 0.55 17.59 -0.91
CA LEU A 106 -0.75 17.12 -1.33
C LEU A 106 -0.80 16.69 -2.80
N VAL A 107 -1.51 15.58 -3.03
CA VAL A 107 -1.94 15.12 -4.35
C VAL A 107 -3.45 14.93 -4.32
N LEU A 108 -4.12 15.45 -5.35
CA LEU A 108 -5.57 15.46 -5.44
C LEU A 108 -6.02 14.75 -6.70
N VAL A 109 -7.16 14.08 -6.62
CA VAL A 109 -7.91 13.63 -7.78
C VAL A 109 -9.39 13.81 -7.53
N LEU A 110 -10.05 14.48 -8.48
CA LEU A 110 -11.49 14.63 -8.48
C LEU A 110 -12.13 13.51 -9.30
N GLN A 111 -13.06 12.77 -8.72
CA GLN A 111 -13.88 11.78 -9.42
C GLN A 111 -15.28 12.37 -9.64
N GLY A 112 -15.71 12.40 -10.90
CA GLY A 112 -16.98 13.02 -11.27
C GLY A 112 -18.17 12.06 -11.28
N GLU A 113 -19.30 12.60 -11.68
CA GLU A 113 -20.58 11.88 -11.75
C GLU A 113 -20.47 10.62 -12.61
N GLY A 114 -20.99 9.50 -12.10
CA GLY A 114 -20.98 8.21 -12.78
C GLY A 114 -19.67 7.41 -12.69
N PHE A 115 -18.61 7.96 -12.07
CA PHE A 115 -17.39 7.21 -11.72
C PHE A 115 -17.69 6.11 -10.70
N TRP A 116 -18.33 6.50 -9.59
CA TRP A 116 -18.75 5.60 -8.54
C TRP A 116 -20.14 5.02 -8.87
N ARG A 117 -20.25 3.70 -8.90
CA ARG A 117 -21.50 2.98 -9.19
C ARG A 117 -21.71 1.89 -8.16
N ASN A 118 -22.96 1.67 -7.75
CA ASN A 118 -23.33 0.66 -6.76
C ASN A 118 -22.59 0.81 -5.41
N VAL A 119 -22.30 2.06 -5.01
CA VAL A 119 -21.72 2.40 -3.71
C VAL A 119 -22.61 3.41 -3.00
N SER A 120 -22.66 3.33 -1.68
CA SER A 120 -23.39 4.28 -0.85
C SER A 120 -22.54 5.52 -0.64
N LEU A 121 -22.99 6.67 -1.15
CA LEU A 121 -22.38 7.99 -0.92
C LEU A 121 -23.38 8.90 -0.19
N PRO A 122 -22.93 9.97 0.48
CA PRO A 122 -23.84 10.96 1.04
C PRO A 122 -24.82 11.48 -0.02
N GLU A 123 -26.06 11.75 0.38
CA GLU A 123 -27.10 12.27 -0.52
C GLU A 123 -26.63 13.56 -1.21
N GLY A 124 -26.87 13.67 -2.52
CA GLY A 124 -26.44 14.82 -3.32
C GLY A 124 -24.97 14.78 -3.76
N THR A 125 -24.20 13.75 -3.42
CA THR A 125 -22.81 13.65 -3.90
C THR A 125 -22.76 13.50 -5.41
N ARG A 126 -22.17 14.48 -6.11
CA ARG A 126 -21.90 14.43 -7.55
C ARG A 126 -20.40 14.28 -7.86
N TYR A 127 -19.56 14.70 -6.92
CA TYR A 127 -18.11 14.56 -7.02
C TYR A 127 -17.52 14.02 -5.73
N VAL A 128 -16.47 13.21 -5.86
CA VAL A 128 -15.65 12.74 -4.74
C VAL A 128 -14.23 13.26 -4.96
N LEU A 129 -13.76 14.07 -4.03
CA LEU A 129 -12.40 14.58 -4.02
C LEU A 129 -11.55 13.70 -3.12
N SER A 130 -10.58 12.99 -3.69
CA SER A 130 -9.56 12.30 -2.91
C SER A 130 -8.34 13.19 -2.79
N ILE A 131 -7.89 13.44 -1.56
CA ILE A 131 -6.68 14.19 -1.24
C ILE A 131 -5.76 13.23 -0.48
N THR A 132 -4.53 13.09 -0.93
CA THR A 132 -3.49 12.34 -0.22
C THR A 132 -2.37 13.29 0.19
N TRP A 133 -1.75 13.03 1.34
CA TRP A 133 -0.55 13.71 1.79
C TRP A 133 0.57 12.70 2.02
N SER A 134 1.81 13.19 2.01
CA SER A 134 2.99 12.37 2.24
C SER A 134 4.01 13.01 3.18
N ASP A 135 3.97 14.33 3.37
CA ASP A 135 4.81 14.99 4.38
C ASP A 135 4.00 15.14 5.68
N VAL A 136 4.39 14.37 6.70
CA VAL A 136 3.71 14.33 8.00
C VAL A 136 4.40 15.20 9.06
N ASP A 137 5.62 15.66 8.79
CA ASP A 137 6.48 16.36 9.73
C ASP A 137 6.40 17.89 9.59
N LYS A 138 6.11 18.39 8.38
CA LYS A 138 5.98 19.83 8.18
C LYS A 138 4.74 20.40 8.87
N PRO A 139 4.88 21.51 9.61
CA PRO A 139 3.73 22.25 10.14
C PRO A 139 2.82 22.76 9.02
N GLY A 140 1.51 22.51 9.13
CA GLY A 140 0.50 23.04 8.21
C GLY A 140 0.26 24.55 8.37
N PRO A 141 -0.34 25.22 7.37
CA PRO A 141 -0.52 26.66 7.37
C PRO A 141 -1.61 27.17 8.33
N VAL A 142 -2.59 26.35 8.75
CA VAL A 142 -3.72 26.81 9.56
C VAL A 142 -3.43 26.75 11.06
N PHE A 143 -2.98 25.60 11.54
CA PHE A 143 -2.72 25.34 12.96
C PHE A 143 -1.24 25.38 13.32
N HIS A 144 -0.37 25.54 12.33
CA HIS A 144 1.09 25.57 12.49
C HIS A 144 1.62 24.32 13.19
N ARG A 145 1.09 23.16 12.79
CA ARG A 145 1.36 21.86 13.42
C ARG A 145 1.51 20.73 12.40
N PRO A 146 2.36 19.73 12.67
CA PRO A 146 2.45 18.53 11.84
C PRO A 146 1.17 17.70 11.92
N VAL A 147 0.98 16.77 10.98
CA VAL A 147 -0.23 15.92 10.90
C VAL A 147 -0.47 15.16 12.20
N SER A 148 0.61 14.68 12.84
CA SER A 148 0.58 13.90 14.08
C SER A 148 -0.01 14.63 15.29
N GLU A 149 -0.02 15.96 15.27
CA GLU A 149 -0.54 16.79 16.34
C GLU A 149 -2.01 17.20 16.15
N CYS A 150 -2.58 16.88 14.99
CA CYS A 150 -3.91 17.26 14.59
C CYS A 150 -4.95 16.21 14.99
N THR A 151 -6.20 16.63 15.15
CA THR A 151 -7.41 15.78 15.10
C THR A 151 -7.74 15.48 13.65
N PRO A 152 -8.56 14.45 13.36
CA PRO A 152 -9.13 14.27 12.02
C PRO A 152 -9.78 15.55 11.47
N GLU A 153 -10.49 16.31 12.30
CA GLU A 153 -11.11 17.57 11.90
C GLU A 153 -10.10 18.67 11.57
N GLU A 154 -9.00 18.76 12.33
CA GLU A 154 -7.88 19.68 12.06
C GLU A 154 -7.16 19.27 10.76
N ILE A 155 -6.92 17.96 10.53
CA ILE A 155 -6.30 17.44 9.29
C ILE A 155 -7.12 17.83 8.07
N VAL A 156 -8.44 17.59 8.10
CA VAL A 156 -9.32 17.97 6.98
C VAL A 156 -9.27 19.48 6.74
N THR A 157 -9.28 20.29 7.80
CA THR A 157 -9.21 21.74 7.68
C THR A 157 -7.90 22.21 7.04
N GLU A 158 -6.77 21.60 7.40
CA GLU A 158 -5.46 21.89 6.80
C GLU A 158 -5.39 21.46 5.33
N CYS A 159 -5.85 20.25 5.01
CA CYS A 159 -5.87 19.75 3.63
C CYS A 159 -6.73 20.63 2.72
N LEU A 160 -7.89 21.09 3.22
CA LEU A 160 -8.80 21.98 2.50
C LEU A 160 -8.18 23.37 2.28
N ALA A 161 -7.52 23.92 3.30
CA ALA A 161 -6.83 25.20 3.19
C ALA A 161 -5.68 25.15 2.17
N GLN A 162 -4.86 24.10 2.21
CA GLN A 162 -3.74 23.91 1.28
C GLN A 162 -4.18 23.65 -0.17
N CYS A 163 -5.47 23.33 -0.42
CA CYS A 163 -6.02 23.18 -1.76
C CYS A 163 -7.08 24.23 -2.13
N ASP A 164 -7.16 25.34 -1.38
CA ASP A 164 -8.08 26.46 -1.62
C ASP A 164 -9.56 26.05 -1.71
N LEU A 165 -9.99 25.08 -0.90
CA LEU A 165 -11.36 24.59 -0.86
C LEU A 165 -12.04 24.95 0.47
N ASP A 166 -13.14 25.70 0.42
CA ASP A 166 -13.90 26.02 1.62
C ASP A 166 -14.71 24.80 2.13
N ARG A 167 -14.71 24.59 3.45
CA ARG A 167 -15.39 23.46 4.10
C ARG A 167 -16.90 23.46 3.88
N SER A 168 -17.52 24.61 3.64
CA SER A 168 -18.96 24.73 3.34
C SER A 168 -19.39 24.02 2.06
N HIS A 169 -18.44 23.67 1.17
CA HIS A 169 -18.72 22.87 -0.03
C HIS A 169 -18.83 21.37 0.24
N LEU A 170 -18.41 20.90 1.43
CA LEU A 170 -18.45 19.49 1.78
C LEU A 170 -19.84 19.06 2.25
N LEU A 171 -20.35 17.97 1.66
CA LEU A 171 -21.48 17.21 2.20
C LEU A 171 -21.05 16.28 3.34
N GLY A 172 -19.77 15.92 3.35
CA GLY A 172 -19.15 15.05 4.34
C GLY A 172 -17.72 14.73 3.93
N TRP A 173 -17.01 14.01 4.79
CA TRP A 173 -15.66 13.52 4.51
C TRP A 173 -15.40 12.23 5.28
N GLN A 174 -14.40 11.48 4.82
CA GLN A 174 -13.86 10.30 5.48
C GLN A 174 -12.34 10.34 5.39
N ILE A 175 -11.67 10.11 6.52
CA ILE A 175 -10.22 9.92 6.57
C ILE A 175 -9.89 8.43 6.49
N ASP A 176 -8.70 8.12 6.00
CA ASP A 176 -8.16 6.77 5.99
C ASP A 176 -8.30 6.11 7.38
N HIS A 177 -8.92 4.93 7.42
CA HIS A 177 -9.22 4.18 8.65
C HIS A 177 -7.98 3.48 9.22
N GLU A 178 -6.94 3.34 8.42
CA GLU A 178 -5.64 2.79 8.83
C GLU A 178 -4.77 3.85 9.53
N LEU A 179 -5.20 5.12 9.54
CA LEU A 179 -4.65 6.16 10.39
C LEU A 179 -5.39 6.19 11.73
N GLN A 180 -4.77 5.64 12.76
CA GLN A 180 -5.43 5.41 14.05
C GLN A 180 -4.77 6.21 15.18
N TYR A 181 -5.59 6.57 16.17
CA TYR A 181 -5.11 7.08 17.45
C TYR A 181 -5.23 5.98 18.48
N LEU A 182 -4.08 5.56 19.02
CA LEU A 182 -4.00 4.46 19.96
C LEU A 182 -3.92 4.98 21.40
N ASP A 183 -4.24 4.10 22.35
CA ASP A 183 -3.90 4.33 23.74
C ASP A 183 -2.39 4.17 23.98
N GLU A 184 -1.95 4.43 25.21
CA GLU A 184 -0.54 4.37 25.57
C GLU A 184 0.06 2.97 25.46
N ALA A 185 -0.68 1.95 25.92
CA ALA A 185 -0.17 0.58 25.97
C ALA A 185 0.00 0.01 24.57
N ASP A 186 -1.00 0.21 23.70
CA ASP A 186 -0.97 -0.27 22.32
C ASP A 186 0.11 0.46 21.51
N TYR A 187 0.24 1.77 21.66
CA TYR A 187 1.28 2.55 20.98
C TYR A 187 2.68 2.10 21.39
N ASP A 188 2.97 1.98 22.70
CA ASP A 188 4.30 1.63 23.19
C ASP A 188 4.73 0.23 22.71
N SER A 189 3.77 -0.68 22.50
CA SER A 189 4.04 -2.01 21.93
C SER A 189 4.48 -1.97 20.46
N LEU A 190 4.03 -0.97 19.69
CA LEU A 190 4.24 -0.86 18.24
C LEU A 190 5.35 0.13 17.87
N ALA A 191 5.49 1.23 18.60
CA ALA A 191 6.35 2.36 18.24
C ALA A 191 7.82 1.97 18.05
N GLY A 192 8.32 0.98 18.80
CA GLY A 192 9.69 0.47 18.66
C GLY A 192 9.92 -0.41 17.42
N THR A 193 8.86 -0.83 16.73
CA THR A 193 8.91 -1.75 15.57
C THR A 193 8.67 -1.04 14.23
N LEU A 194 8.03 0.13 14.28
CA LEU A 194 7.68 0.96 13.14
C LEU A 194 8.63 2.15 13.01
N PRO A 195 8.86 2.65 11.79
CA PRO A 195 9.53 3.93 11.57
C PRO A 195 8.83 5.10 12.29
N PRO A 196 9.57 6.13 12.75
CA PRO A 196 8.99 7.26 13.50
C PRO A 196 7.89 8.04 12.75
N HIS A 197 7.97 8.10 11.41
CA HIS A 197 6.96 8.76 10.58
C HIS A 197 5.69 7.92 10.36
N LEU A 198 5.67 6.67 10.83
CA LEU A 198 4.50 5.79 10.82
C LEU A 198 3.91 5.58 12.22
N ALA A 199 4.70 5.75 13.28
CA ALA A 199 4.24 5.83 14.65
C ALA A 199 4.74 7.15 15.24
N SER A 200 3.95 8.20 15.06
CA SER A 200 4.38 9.55 15.42
C SER A 200 4.47 9.72 16.93
N PRO A 201 5.51 10.41 17.44
CA PRO A 201 5.67 10.66 18.87
C PRO A 201 4.41 11.24 19.52
N PRO A 202 4.08 10.83 20.76
CA PRO A 202 2.90 11.32 21.43
C PRO A 202 2.91 12.85 21.56
N ALA A 203 1.84 13.50 21.11
CA ALA A 203 1.71 14.93 21.19
C ALA A 203 0.28 15.31 21.55
N ARG A 204 0.13 16.27 22.47
CA ARG A 204 -1.17 16.70 23.01
C ARG A 204 -2.04 15.54 23.52
N GLY A 205 -1.40 14.50 24.07
CA GLY A 205 -2.07 13.30 24.59
C GLY A 205 -2.54 12.31 23.52
N LYS A 206 -2.18 12.51 22.25
CA LYS A 206 -2.54 11.64 21.13
C LYS A 206 -1.34 10.85 20.65
N ARG A 207 -1.60 9.63 20.17
CA ARG A 207 -0.59 8.68 19.69
C ARG A 207 -1.03 8.13 18.33
N MET A 208 -0.55 8.74 17.26
CA MET A 208 -1.01 8.45 15.91
C MET A 208 -0.14 7.37 15.26
N VAL A 209 -0.78 6.36 14.68
CA VAL A 209 -0.11 5.27 13.95
C VAL A 209 -0.76 5.09 12.59
N ASN A 210 0.06 4.92 11.56
CA ASN A 210 -0.35 4.57 10.21
C ASN A 210 -0.07 3.09 9.93
N PHE A 211 -1.12 2.30 9.73
CA PHE A 211 -1.06 0.87 9.45
C PHE A 211 -1.03 0.54 7.94
N SER A 212 -1.18 1.53 7.06
CA SER A 212 -1.15 1.40 5.60
C SER A 212 0.05 2.11 4.95
N PRO A 213 1.31 1.85 5.40
CA PRO A 213 2.45 2.54 4.82
C PRO A 213 2.68 2.13 3.37
N LEU A 214 3.27 3.06 2.62
CA LEU A 214 3.63 2.87 1.23
C LEU A 214 4.97 2.15 1.15
N THR A 215 5.00 0.99 0.48
CA THR A 215 6.22 0.18 0.34
C THR A 215 7.12 0.72 -0.77
N ILE A 216 8.29 1.25 -0.41
CA ILE A 216 9.26 1.79 -1.36
C ILE A 216 10.44 0.83 -1.53
N LEU A 217 10.65 0.32 -2.74
CA LEU A 217 11.83 -0.48 -3.05
C LEU A 217 13.09 0.40 -3.09
N MET A 218 14.05 0.08 -2.24
CA MET A 218 15.31 0.82 -2.08
C MET A 218 16.42 0.26 -2.98
N PRO A 219 17.54 0.99 -3.16
CA PRO A 219 18.71 0.44 -3.84
C PRO A 219 19.13 -0.94 -3.27
N GLY A 220 19.33 -1.89 -4.17
CA GLY A 220 19.59 -3.30 -3.82
C GLY A 220 18.34 -4.18 -3.66
N ALA A 221 17.13 -3.65 -3.87
CA ALA A 221 15.87 -4.41 -3.82
C ALA A 221 15.85 -5.64 -4.74
N ARG A 222 16.61 -5.66 -5.82
CA ARG A 222 16.69 -6.84 -6.70
C ARG A 222 17.25 -8.07 -5.99
N GLN A 223 18.18 -7.87 -5.07
CA GLN A 223 18.85 -8.94 -4.32
C GLN A 223 18.25 -9.13 -2.93
N ARG A 224 17.71 -8.04 -2.35
CA ARG A 224 17.25 -7.97 -0.96
C ARG A 224 15.74 -7.74 -0.82
N SER A 225 14.91 -8.20 -1.75
CA SER A 225 13.45 -8.24 -1.52
C SER A 225 12.98 -9.69 -1.47
N PRO A 226 11.85 -9.98 -0.79
CA PRO A 226 11.23 -11.29 -0.84
C PRO A 226 10.99 -11.72 -2.30
N ALA A 227 11.24 -13.00 -2.58
CA ALA A 227 10.97 -13.59 -3.87
C ALA A 227 9.60 -14.28 -3.88
N ILE A 228 9.02 -14.49 -5.07
CA ILE A 228 7.76 -15.22 -5.21
C ILE A 228 7.87 -16.63 -4.64
N SER A 229 8.91 -17.37 -5.00
CA SER A 229 9.13 -18.72 -4.50
C SER A 229 9.81 -18.67 -3.14
N THR A 230 9.35 -19.51 -2.21
CA THR A 230 9.94 -19.62 -0.88
C THR A 230 10.76 -20.88 -0.67
N GLN A 231 11.43 -20.97 0.49
CA GLN A 231 12.11 -22.19 0.92
C GLN A 231 11.12 -23.33 1.20
N VAL A 232 9.86 -22.98 1.48
CA VAL A 232 8.76 -23.92 1.70
C VAL A 232 8.11 -24.21 0.34
N PRO A 233 8.22 -25.45 -0.20
CA PRO A 233 7.91 -25.72 -1.61
C PRO A 233 6.47 -25.40 -2.04
N ASN A 234 5.52 -25.43 -1.11
CA ASN A 234 4.10 -25.16 -1.38
C ASN A 234 3.62 -23.78 -0.91
N LEU A 235 4.53 -22.87 -0.57
CA LEU A 235 4.22 -21.53 -0.13
C LEU A 235 4.88 -20.48 -1.03
N PHE A 236 4.07 -19.54 -1.51
CA PHE A 236 4.47 -18.47 -2.44
C PHE A 236 4.11 -17.10 -1.90
N LEU A 237 4.82 -16.07 -2.37
CA LEU A 237 4.55 -14.68 -2.06
C LEU A 237 4.07 -13.93 -3.30
N ALA A 238 3.15 -13.01 -3.13
CA ALA A 238 2.72 -12.07 -4.14
C ALA A 238 2.43 -10.70 -3.51
N GLY A 239 2.19 -9.69 -4.33
CA GLY A 239 1.90 -8.32 -3.91
C GLY A 239 3.03 -7.34 -4.19
N GLU A 240 3.01 -6.22 -3.49
CA GLU A 240 3.87 -5.07 -3.80
C GLU A 240 5.29 -5.18 -3.25
N ALA A 241 5.49 -5.94 -2.19
CA ALA A 241 6.79 -6.03 -1.48
C ALA A 241 7.76 -7.01 -2.13
N ILE A 242 7.31 -7.81 -3.09
CA ILE A 242 8.12 -8.84 -3.73
C ILE A 242 8.95 -8.27 -4.88
N HIS A 243 10.03 -8.98 -5.21
CA HIS A 243 10.78 -8.80 -6.45
C HIS A 243 10.73 -10.08 -7.29
N ALA A 244 10.54 -9.92 -8.59
CA ALA A 244 10.68 -10.99 -9.57
C ALA A 244 11.47 -10.46 -10.79
N PRO A 245 12.41 -11.22 -11.36
CA PRO A 245 13.17 -10.78 -12.54
C PRO A 245 12.29 -10.41 -13.75
N ASP A 246 11.15 -11.10 -13.88
CA ASP A 246 10.16 -10.89 -14.93
C ASP A 246 9.21 -9.70 -14.63
N LEU A 247 9.38 -9.02 -13.47
CA LEU A 247 8.58 -7.87 -13.04
C LEU A 247 9.47 -6.65 -12.77
N THR A 248 9.57 -5.76 -13.77
CA THR A 248 10.46 -4.59 -13.72
C THR A 248 9.84 -3.36 -13.06
N LEU A 249 8.68 -3.51 -12.41
CA LEU A 249 8.00 -2.43 -11.68
C LEU A 249 8.59 -2.29 -10.28
N PHE A 250 9.40 -1.24 -10.08
CA PHE A 250 10.00 -0.91 -8.78
C PHE A 250 9.12 -0.02 -7.90
N VAL A 251 7.98 0.42 -8.42
CA VAL A 251 6.99 1.24 -7.70
C VAL A 251 5.81 0.34 -7.31
N PRO A 252 5.27 0.48 -6.08
CA PRO A 252 4.05 -0.22 -5.70
C PRO A 252 2.90 0.24 -6.60
N THR A 253 2.31 -0.71 -7.31
CA THR A 253 1.22 -0.47 -8.27
C THR A 253 0.28 -1.65 -8.26
N MET A 254 -0.99 -1.42 -8.62
CA MET A 254 -1.95 -2.51 -8.81
C MET A 254 -1.46 -3.50 -9.88
N GLU A 255 -0.78 -3.00 -10.92
CA GLU A 255 -0.18 -3.85 -11.95
C GLU A 255 0.88 -4.78 -11.36
N LYS A 256 1.78 -4.26 -10.50
CA LYS A 256 2.78 -5.09 -9.80
C LYS A 256 2.12 -6.19 -8.96
N ALA A 257 1.08 -5.84 -8.20
CA ALA A 257 0.33 -6.79 -7.38
C ALA A 257 -0.36 -7.87 -8.24
N ALA A 258 -1.02 -7.48 -9.33
CA ALA A 258 -1.68 -8.42 -10.24
C ALA A 258 -0.67 -9.33 -10.95
N CYS A 259 0.41 -8.77 -11.51
CA CYS A 259 1.46 -9.51 -12.19
C CYS A 259 2.14 -10.54 -11.27
N SER A 260 2.44 -10.15 -10.03
CA SER A 260 3.05 -11.07 -9.06
C SER A 260 2.08 -12.21 -8.69
N GLY A 261 0.78 -11.95 -8.58
CA GLY A 261 -0.24 -12.97 -8.40
C GLY A 261 -0.30 -13.97 -9.56
N TYR A 262 -0.26 -13.49 -10.81
CA TYR A 262 -0.20 -14.36 -11.99
C TYR A 262 1.06 -15.23 -12.01
N LEU A 263 2.22 -14.65 -11.67
CA LEU A 263 3.47 -15.39 -11.59
C LEU A 263 3.44 -16.44 -10.48
N ALA A 264 2.90 -16.13 -9.29
CA ALA A 264 2.77 -17.08 -8.19
C ALA A 264 1.83 -18.24 -8.55
N ALA A 265 0.66 -17.95 -9.14
CA ALA A 265 -0.26 -18.97 -9.61
C ALA A 265 0.38 -19.86 -10.69
N HIS A 266 1.18 -19.28 -11.59
CA HIS A 266 1.91 -20.02 -12.61
C HIS A 266 2.97 -20.97 -12.02
N GLN A 267 3.66 -20.55 -10.95
CA GLN A 267 4.59 -21.45 -10.22
C GLN A 267 3.85 -22.66 -9.62
N ILE A 268 2.67 -22.45 -9.04
CA ILE A 268 1.83 -23.56 -8.53
C ILE A 268 1.44 -24.51 -9.66
N LEU A 269 0.98 -23.98 -10.80
CA LEU A 269 0.63 -24.79 -11.97
C LEU A 269 1.82 -25.60 -12.49
N GLY A 270 3.03 -25.01 -12.53
CA GLY A 270 4.24 -25.72 -12.94
C GLY A 270 4.61 -26.89 -12.03
N MET A 271 4.29 -26.80 -10.73
CA MET A 271 4.51 -27.92 -9.80
C MET A 271 3.47 -29.04 -9.96
N VAL A 272 2.20 -28.68 -10.20
CA VAL A 272 1.10 -29.65 -10.27
C VAL A 272 1.03 -30.33 -11.64
N ALA A 273 1.25 -29.59 -12.73
CA ALA A 273 1.15 -30.09 -14.11
C ALA A 273 2.45 -30.71 -14.64
N GLY A 274 3.56 -30.59 -13.91
CA GLY A 274 4.89 -30.96 -14.40
C GLY A 274 5.47 -29.95 -15.40
N HIS A 275 6.71 -30.20 -15.85
CA HIS A 275 7.57 -29.28 -16.64
C HIS A 275 7.00 -28.79 -18.00
N ASP A 276 5.77 -29.16 -18.38
CA ASP A 276 5.12 -28.76 -19.63
C ASP A 276 4.34 -27.43 -19.53
N ALA A 277 4.27 -26.80 -18.35
CA ALA A 277 3.68 -25.47 -18.23
C ALA A 277 4.55 -24.42 -18.96
N ALA A 278 4.04 -23.89 -20.08
CA ALA A 278 4.72 -22.83 -20.83
C ALA A 278 5.06 -21.64 -19.93
N ARG A 279 6.32 -21.16 -19.97
CA ARG A 279 6.77 -20.03 -19.13
C ARG A 279 5.88 -18.81 -19.34
N LEU A 280 5.24 -18.34 -18.27
CA LEU A 280 4.49 -17.09 -18.31
C LEU A 280 5.48 -15.93 -18.49
N ARG A 281 5.26 -15.11 -19.52
CA ARG A 281 6.05 -13.91 -19.77
C ARG A 281 5.13 -12.70 -19.75
N ILE A 282 5.41 -11.79 -18.84
CA ILE A 282 4.71 -10.49 -18.75
C ILE A 282 5.53 -9.49 -19.54
N GLU A 283 4.98 -9.02 -20.66
CA GLU A 283 5.67 -8.07 -21.54
C GLU A 283 5.23 -6.63 -21.28
N PHE A 284 6.09 -5.86 -20.62
CA PHE A 284 5.93 -4.41 -20.54
C PHE A 284 6.43 -3.77 -21.83
N ARG A 285 5.51 -3.17 -22.59
CA ARG A 285 5.86 -2.40 -23.78
C ARG A 285 6.13 -0.95 -23.39
N ASP A 286 7.37 -0.52 -23.57
CA ASP A 286 7.70 0.90 -23.47
C ASP A 286 7.09 1.65 -24.65
N PRO A 287 6.20 2.62 -24.43
CA PRO A 287 5.64 3.40 -25.52
C PRO A 287 6.73 4.21 -26.21
N ALA A 288 6.62 4.36 -27.54
CA ALA A 288 7.42 5.33 -28.27
C ALA A 288 6.95 6.77 -27.90
N PRO A 289 7.85 7.77 -27.79
CA PRO A 289 9.30 7.70 -28.04
C PRO A 289 10.14 7.29 -26.81
N PHE A 290 9.54 7.08 -25.64
CA PHE A 290 10.25 6.83 -24.38
C PHE A 290 11.15 5.59 -24.40
N ALA A 291 10.78 4.55 -25.17
CA ALA A 291 11.61 3.37 -25.37
C ALA A 291 13.00 3.71 -25.95
N VAL A 292 13.07 4.69 -26.87
CA VAL A 292 14.33 5.12 -27.49
C VAL A 292 15.15 5.92 -26.49
N LEU A 293 14.51 6.87 -25.80
CA LEU A 293 15.17 7.72 -24.80
C LEU A 293 15.80 6.88 -23.67
N ARG A 294 15.10 5.86 -23.16
CA ARG A 294 15.64 4.94 -22.14
C ARG A 294 16.80 4.06 -22.63
N ARG A 295 16.92 3.78 -23.93
CA ARG A 295 18.10 3.09 -24.47
C ARG A 295 19.31 4.00 -24.54
N ILE A 296 19.11 5.27 -24.94
CA ILE A 296 20.16 6.29 -24.96
C ILE A 296 20.67 6.55 -23.55
N ASP A 297 19.76 6.72 -22.59
CA ASP A 297 20.10 6.92 -21.17
C ASP A 297 20.95 5.76 -20.62
N ARG A 298 20.52 4.50 -20.81
CA ARG A 298 21.32 3.32 -20.43
C ARG A 298 22.71 3.30 -21.06
N TRP A 299 22.81 3.66 -22.33
CA TRP A 299 24.09 3.72 -23.03
C TRP A 299 25.02 4.81 -22.46
N LEU A 300 24.47 5.98 -22.08
CA LEU A 300 25.23 7.03 -21.41
C LEU A 300 25.67 6.61 -20.00
N TRP A 301 24.78 5.94 -19.25
CA TRP A 301 25.07 5.45 -17.91
C TRP A 301 26.24 4.46 -17.88
N HIS A 302 26.26 3.48 -18.80
CA HIS A 302 27.33 2.48 -18.87
C HIS A 302 28.69 3.02 -19.35
N ARG A 303 28.76 4.28 -19.81
CA ARG A 303 30.01 4.95 -20.21
C ARG A 303 30.63 5.80 -19.10
N ARG A 304 29.93 5.99 -17.99
CA ARG A 304 30.46 6.62 -16.77
C ARG A 304 31.10 5.57 -15.89
#